data_AF-A0A9E3V7E0-F1
#
_entry.id   AF-A0A9E3V7E0-F1
#
_cell.length_a   1.000
_cell.length_b   1.000
_cell.length_c   1.000
_cell.angle_alpha   90.00
_cell.angle_beta   90.00
_cell.angle_gamma   90.00
#
_symmetry.space_group_name_H-M   'P 1'
#
loop_
_entity.id
_entity.type
_entity.pdbx_description
1 polymer ?
#
loop_
_entity_poly.entity_id
_entity_poly.type
_entity_poly.pdbx_seq_one_letter_code
_entity_poly.pdbx_strand_id
1 'polypeptide(L)'
;MSDYTIRRGDTLSALARRFHTTVQELAQRNGIKNPDLILAGANLTIPDGFSGPGRAGPDLGGQSAPGTEVNPANEIGPPPGDVKGGVSLAQLKRIMPNLSDAKAQKYLPYLNQAMAEQGINTPKRQAAFLAQLAHESGELKYMEEIASGSAYEGRRDLGNTQPGDGVRFKGRGPIQLTGRANYAAASRALGIDLVNHPERAADPDVGFRIATWFWKTHGLNQLADQGNFSEITHRINGGYNGASSRNRYWETAKSVLGG
;
A
#
# COMPACT_ATOMS: atom_id res chain seq x y z
N MET A 1 -26.03 1.48 -1.47
CA MET A 1 -25.48 0.77 -0.30
C MET A 1 -25.09 -0.59 -0.81
N SER A 2 -23.90 -1.09 -0.45
CA SER A 2 -23.42 -2.38 -0.93
C SER A 2 -23.45 -3.40 0.20
N ASP A 3 -24.05 -4.56 -0.05
CA ASP A 3 -24.08 -5.67 0.89
C ASP A 3 -22.94 -6.66 0.60
N TYR A 4 -22.33 -7.19 1.65
CA TYR A 4 -21.34 -8.26 1.56
C TYR A 4 -21.70 -9.43 2.44
N THR A 5 -21.75 -10.62 1.84
CA THR A 5 -21.94 -11.86 2.58
C THR A 5 -20.63 -12.32 3.20
N ILE A 6 -20.59 -12.36 4.53
CA ILE A 6 -19.45 -12.80 5.34
C ILE A 6 -19.07 -14.23 4.96
N ARG A 7 -17.80 -14.47 4.65
CA ARG A 7 -17.28 -15.79 4.29
C ARG A 7 -16.59 -16.42 5.49
N ARG A 8 -16.49 -17.76 5.47
CA ARG A 8 -15.74 -18.50 6.49
C ARG A 8 -14.29 -18.00 6.49
N GLY A 9 -13.81 -17.54 7.64
CA GLY A 9 -12.46 -16.98 7.81
C GLY A 9 -12.37 -15.45 7.69
N ASP A 10 -13.47 -14.76 7.39
CA ASP A 10 -13.52 -13.31 7.52
C ASP A 10 -13.49 -12.90 9.00
N THR A 11 -12.88 -11.75 9.27
CA THR A 11 -12.97 -11.05 10.56
C THR A 11 -13.50 -9.65 10.33
N LEU A 12 -14.16 -9.06 11.32
CA LEU A 12 -14.67 -7.69 11.19
C LEU A 12 -13.52 -6.69 10.93
N SER A 13 -12.33 -6.98 11.45
CA SER A 13 -11.10 -6.20 11.21
C SER A 13 -10.50 -6.36 9.82
N ALA A 14 -10.59 -7.55 9.20
CA ALA A 14 -10.20 -7.75 7.81
C ALA A 14 -11.21 -7.10 6.86
N LEU A 15 -12.50 -7.18 7.17
CA LEU A 15 -13.56 -6.55 6.38
C LEU A 15 -13.55 -5.03 6.52
N ALA A 16 -13.35 -4.49 7.72
CA ALA A 16 -13.21 -3.06 7.94
C ALA A 16 -12.05 -2.48 7.11
N ARG A 17 -10.89 -3.15 7.11
CA ARG A 17 -9.77 -2.79 6.24
C ARG A 17 -10.12 -2.89 4.76
N ARG A 18 -10.73 -4.01 4.35
CA ARG A 18 -11.12 -4.26 2.95
C ARG A 18 -12.10 -3.22 2.41
N PHE A 19 -12.95 -2.67 3.29
CA PHE A 19 -13.98 -1.71 2.94
C PHE A 19 -13.69 -0.30 3.43
N HIS A 20 -12.42 -0.02 3.79
CA HIS A 20 -11.95 1.30 4.22
C HIS A 20 -12.83 1.98 5.28
N THR A 21 -13.30 1.17 6.23
CA THR A 21 -14.07 1.61 7.38
C THR A 21 -13.38 1.14 8.66
N THR A 22 -13.95 1.46 9.82
CA THR A 22 -13.43 0.97 11.11
C THR A 22 -14.21 -0.26 11.56
N VAL A 23 -13.59 -1.08 12.40
CA VAL A 23 -14.27 -2.20 13.08
C VAL A 23 -15.48 -1.69 13.85
N GLN A 24 -15.32 -0.55 14.52
CA GLN A 24 -16.37 0.07 15.31
C GLN A 24 -17.54 0.57 14.44
N GLU A 25 -17.25 1.24 13.33
CA GLU A 25 -18.25 1.73 12.39
C GLU A 25 -18.99 0.56 11.73
N LEU A 26 -18.25 -0.45 11.29
CA LEU A 26 -18.81 -1.65 10.69
C LEU A 26 -19.65 -2.44 11.71
N ALA A 27 -19.23 -2.48 12.97
CA ALA A 27 -19.97 -3.12 14.05
C ALA A 27 -21.26 -2.36 14.38
N GLN A 28 -21.15 -1.05 14.60
CA GLN A 28 -22.27 -0.17 14.96
C GLN A 28 -23.34 -0.18 13.87
N ARG A 29 -22.92 -0.08 12.60
CA ARG A 29 -23.82 -0.06 11.44
C ARG A 29 -24.58 -1.36 11.23
N ASN A 30 -23.97 -2.48 11.62
CA ASN A 30 -24.55 -3.82 11.48
C ASN A 30 -25.14 -4.37 12.79
N GLY A 31 -25.23 -3.55 13.84
CA GLY A 31 -25.72 -3.97 15.16
C GLY A 31 -24.89 -5.09 15.82
N ILE A 32 -23.61 -5.23 15.44
CA ILE A 32 -22.73 -6.28 15.92
C ILE A 32 -22.19 -5.86 17.29
N LYS A 33 -22.64 -6.56 18.34
CA LYS A 33 -22.24 -6.30 19.73
C LYS A 33 -20.85 -6.82 20.08
N ASN A 34 -20.45 -7.93 19.44
CA ASN A 34 -19.13 -8.52 19.62
C ASN A 34 -18.39 -8.57 18.26
N PRO A 35 -17.43 -7.66 18.02
CA PRO A 35 -16.68 -7.60 16.76
C PRO A 35 -15.84 -8.85 16.44
N ASP A 36 -15.54 -9.67 17.46
CA ASP A 36 -14.78 -10.92 17.29
C ASP A 36 -15.68 -12.11 16.93
N LEU A 37 -17.01 -11.94 16.97
CA LEU A 37 -17.99 -12.98 16.66
C LEU A 37 -18.88 -12.55 15.49
N ILE A 38 -18.42 -12.85 14.27
CA ILE A 38 -19.22 -12.74 13.05
C ILE A 38 -19.48 -14.11 12.43
N LEU A 39 -20.67 -14.29 11.87
CA LEU A 39 -21.12 -15.56 11.31
C LEU A 39 -20.98 -15.56 9.79
N ALA A 40 -20.34 -16.60 9.26
CA ALA A 40 -20.31 -16.83 7.82
C ALA A 40 -21.74 -17.03 7.29
N GLY A 41 -22.05 -16.41 6.14
CA GLY A 41 -23.38 -16.37 5.55
C GLY A 41 -24.23 -15.17 5.98
N ALA A 42 -23.84 -14.43 7.02
CA ALA A 42 -24.51 -13.19 7.38
C ALA A 42 -24.18 -12.07 6.38
N ASN A 43 -25.16 -11.22 6.08
CA ASN A 43 -24.95 -10.04 5.26
C ASN A 43 -24.48 -8.88 6.14
N LEU A 44 -23.46 -8.19 5.64
CA LEU A 44 -22.88 -7.00 6.24
C LEU A 44 -23.20 -5.82 5.32
N THR A 45 -23.95 -4.86 5.85
CA THR A 45 -24.14 -3.54 5.27
C THR A 45 -22.84 -2.78 5.38
N ILE A 46 -22.23 -2.51 4.23
CA ILE A 46 -20.98 -1.78 4.15
C ILE A 46 -21.30 -0.31 3.86
N PRO A 47 -20.58 0.65 4.48
CA PRO A 47 -20.62 2.02 4.01
C PRO A 47 -20.38 2.16 2.52
N ASP A 48 -21.37 2.70 1.81
CA ASP A 48 -21.04 3.46 0.61
C ASP A 48 -20.29 4.70 1.07
N GLY A 49 -19.07 4.88 0.54
CA GLY A 49 -18.28 6.07 0.79
C GLY A 49 -18.02 6.33 2.28
N PHE A 50 -17.02 5.65 2.84
CA PHE A 50 -16.23 6.28 3.90
C PHE A 50 -14.76 6.39 3.51
N SER A 51 -14.25 7.54 3.91
CA SER A 51 -13.01 8.23 3.62
C SER A 51 -11.89 7.83 4.59
N GLY A 52 -11.23 6.70 4.31
CA GLY A 52 -9.79 6.61 4.56
C GLY A 52 -9.05 7.53 3.57
N PRO A 53 -7.84 8.01 3.87
CA PRO A 53 -7.14 8.87 2.92
C PRO A 53 -6.86 8.02 1.68
N GLY A 54 -7.54 8.33 0.58
CA GLY A 54 -6.91 8.12 -0.71
C GLY A 54 -5.60 8.90 -0.64
N ARG A 55 -4.49 8.19 -0.73
CA ARG A 55 -3.20 8.75 -0.33
C ARG A 55 -2.79 9.80 -1.32
N ALA A 56 -2.92 11.06 -0.93
CA ALA A 56 -2.28 12.16 -1.61
C ALA A 56 -0.80 11.81 -1.79
N GLY A 57 -0.31 11.85 -3.03
CA GLY A 57 1.10 12.05 -3.28
C GLY A 57 1.50 13.39 -2.65
N PRO A 58 2.80 13.58 -2.38
CA PRO A 58 3.27 14.86 -1.86
C PRO A 58 2.80 16.00 -2.78
N ASP A 59 2.36 17.12 -2.21
CA ASP A 59 2.22 18.37 -2.93
C ASP A 59 3.62 18.83 -3.34
N LEU A 60 4.03 18.44 -4.54
CA LEU A 60 5.29 18.87 -5.14
C LEU A 60 5.09 20.27 -5.70
N GLY A 61 5.09 21.27 -4.81
CA GLY A 61 5.24 22.67 -5.16
C GLY A 61 6.34 22.80 -6.22
N GLY A 62 5.99 23.42 -7.35
CA GLY A 62 6.70 23.30 -8.62
C GLY A 62 8.21 23.55 -8.57
N GLN A 63 8.97 22.47 -8.42
CA GLN A 63 10.39 22.45 -8.76
C GLN A 63 10.64 21.30 -9.73
N SER A 64 10.89 21.70 -10.97
CA SER A 64 11.32 20.86 -12.08
C SER A 64 12.61 20.13 -11.70
N ALA A 65 12.59 18.80 -11.68
CA ALA A 65 13.82 18.03 -11.80
C ALA A 65 14.32 18.17 -13.25
N PRO A 66 15.64 18.32 -13.49
CA PRO A 66 16.18 18.46 -14.85
C PRO A 66 15.88 17.22 -15.68
N GLY A 67 15.46 17.45 -16.93
CA GLY A 67 15.06 16.42 -17.86
C GLY A 67 16.19 15.45 -18.18
N THR A 68 15.89 14.16 -18.10
CA THR A 68 16.59 13.13 -18.86
C THR A 68 15.65 12.67 -19.96
N GLU A 69 16.15 12.71 -21.18
CA GLU A 69 15.44 12.38 -22.41
C GLU A 69 14.70 11.03 -22.31
N VAL A 70 13.43 11.06 -22.71
CA VAL A 70 12.54 9.90 -22.78
C VAL A 70 12.97 8.98 -23.91
N ASN A 71 13.40 7.76 -23.57
CA ASN A 71 13.66 6.70 -24.54
C ASN A 71 12.41 5.77 -24.65
N PRO A 72 11.85 5.54 -25.84
CA PRO A 72 10.53 4.89 -26.01
C PRO A 72 10.54 3.34 -25.96
N ALA A 73 11.42 2.72 -25.17
CA ALA A 73 11.60 1.26 -25.16
C ALA A 73 11.73 0.62 -23.76
N ASN A 74 10.97 1.10 -22.77
CA ASN A 74 10.94 0.48 -21.43
C ASN A 74 10.11 -0.82 -21.41
N GLU A 75 10.58 -1.84 -22.10
CA GLU A 75 10.42 -3.21 -21.62
C GLU A 75 11.32 -3.36 -20.39
N ILE A 76 10.71 -3.42 -19.21
CA ILE A 76 11.43 -3.62 -17.95
C ILE A 76 11.97 -5.06 -17.97
N GLY A 77 13.28 -5.18 -18.14
CA GLY A 77 13.98 -6.47 -18.21
C GLY A 77 13.77 -7.35 -16.96
N PRO A 78 14.12 -8.64 -17.05
CA PRO A 78 13.98 -9.58 -15.94
C PRO A 78 14.70 -9.07 -14.68
N PRO A 79 14.23 -9.45 -13.48
CA PRO A 79 14.74 -8.89 -12.24
C PRO A 79 16.24 -9.15 -12.07
N PRO A 80 17.00 -8.18 -11.53
CA PRO A 80 18.36 -8.44 -11.06
C PRO A 80 18.31 -9.52 -9.97
N GLY A 81 19.25 -10.49 -10.05
CA GLY A 81 19.48 -11.44 -8.97
C GLY A 81 19.85 -10.77 -7.65
N ASP A 82 19.96 -11.57 -6.58
CA ASP A 82 20.17 -11.18 -5.17
C ASP A 82 20.85 -9.80 -4.97
N VAL A 83 20.03 -8.79 -4.68
CA VAL A 83 20.50 -7.44 -4.39
C VAL A 83 21.25 -7.46 -3.06
N LYS A 84 22.56 -7.17 -3.09
CA LYS A 84 23.41 -7.11 -1.90
C LYS A 84 22.84 -6.12 -0.88
N GLY A 85 22.54 -6.61 0.32
CA GLY A 85 21.91 -5.81 1.39
C GLY A 85 20.38 -5.75 1.34
N GLY A 86 19.74 -6.47 0.40
CA GLY A 86 18.30 -6.72 0.41
C GLY A 86 17.87 -7.76 1.44
N VAL A 87 16.56 -8.02 1.49
CA VAL A 87 15.97 -9.03 2.38
C VAL A 87 15.92 -10.38 1.65
N SER A 88 16.18 -11.48 2.37
CA SER A 88 16.06 -12.84 1.82
C SER A 88 14.61 -13.33 1.78
N LEU A 89 14.34 -14.37 0.98
CA LEU A 89 13.01 -15.00 0.94
C LEU A 89 12.57 -15.51 2.32
N ALA A 90 13.48 -16.14 3.07
CA ALA A 90 13.21 -16.65 4.41
C ALA A 90 12.88 -15.52 5.40
N GLN A 91 13.59 -14.40 5.34
CA GLN A 91 13.29 -13.23 6.17
C GLN A 91 11.94 -12.61 5.79
N LEU A 92 11.66 -12.42 4.50
CA LEU A 92 10.37 -11.89 4.04
C LEU A 92 9.21 -12.77 4.52
N LYS A 93 9.34 -14.09 4.41
CA LYS A 93 8.33 -15.06 4.88
C LYS A 93 8.14 -15.08 6.38
N ARG A 94 9.17 -14.77 7.18
CA ARG A 94 9.03 -14.63 8.63
C ARG A 94 8.31 -13.33 9.01
N ILE A 95 8.49 -12.27 8.22
CA ILE A 95 7.82 -10.97 8.43
C ILE A 95 6.36 -11.02 7.93
N MET A 96 6.12 -11.69 6.82
CA MET A 96 4.83 -11.80 6.12
C MET A 96 4.45 -13.28 5.95
N PRO A 97 4.10 -14.01 7.03
CA PRO A 97 3.87 -15.45 6.98
C PRO A 97 2.70 -15.88 6.09
N ASN A 98 1.71 -15.02 5.87
CA ASN A 98 0.54 -15.29 5.05
C ASN A 98 0.78 -14.99 3.55
N LEU A 99 1.92 -14.41 3.18
CA LEU A 99 2.33 -14.26 1.78
C LEU A 99 2.64 -15.64 1.19
N SER A 100 2.00 -16.04 0.09
CA SER A 100 2.28 -17.34 -0.52
C SER A 100 3.70 -17.41 -1.08
N ASP A 101 4.30 -18.60 -1.09
CA ASP A 101 5.69 -18.79 -1.53
C ASP A 101 5.88 -18.35 -2.99
N ALA A 102 4.93 -18.68 -3.86
CA ALA A 102 4.94 -18.25 -5.26
C ALA A 102 4.96 -16.72 -5.40
N LYS A 103 4.16 -15.99 -4.59
CA LYS A 103 4.17 -14.53 -4.61
C LYS A 103 5.44 -13.96 -3.98
N ALA A 104 5.89 -14.51 -2.86
CA ALA A 104 7.13 -14.09 -2.23
C ALA A 104 8.31 -14.20 -3.20
N GLN A 105 8.43 -15.33 -3.90
CA GLN A 105 9.49 -15.54 -4.89
C GLN A 105 9.35 -14.62 -6.10
N LYS A 106 8.12 -14.35 -6.56
CA LYS A 106 7.85 -13.40 -7.64
C LYS A 106 8.20 -11.96 -7.25
N TYR A 107 7.89 -11.54 -6.02
CA TYR A 107 7.96 -10.14 -5.59
C TYR A 107 9.33 -9.74 -5.08
N LEU A 108 10.05 -10.67 -4.45
CA LEU A 108 11.29 -10.38 -3.73
C LEU A 108 12.32 -9.60 -4.56
N PRO A 109 12.61 -9.96 -5.83
CA PRO A 109 13.62 -9.24 -6.58
C PRO A 109 13.23 -7.78 -6.86
N TYR A 110 11.97 -7.53 -7.24
CA TYR A 110 11.45 -6.18 -7.49
C TYR A 110 11.40 -5.33 -6.21
N LEU A 111 11.02 -5.94 -5.09
CA LEU A 111 11.00 -5.30 -3.78
C LEU A 111 12.42 -4.87 -3.35
N ASN A 112 13.39 -5.78 -3.45
CA ASN A 112 14.77 -5.51 -3.08
C ASN A 112 15.41 -4.46 -4.00
N GLN A 113 15.15 -4.54 -5.30
CA GLN A 113 15.62 -3.54 -6.26
C GLN A 113 15.07 -2.15 -5.92
N ALA A 114 13.75 -2.01 -5.76
CA ALA A 114 13.12 -0.74 -5.45
C ALA A 114 13.64 -0.15 -4.12
N MET A 115 13.83 -0.99 -3.09
CA MET A 115 14.41 -0.56 -1.82
C MET A 115 15.84 -0.02 -2.00
N ALA A 116 16.67 -0.72 -2.77
CA ALA A 116 18.05 -0.30 -3.03
C ALA A 116 18.11 1.02 -3.80
N GLU A 117 17.30 1.19 -4.85
CA GLU A 117 17.21 2.42 -5.66
C GLU A 117 16.86 3.66 -4.82
N GLN A 118 16.12 3.50 -3.72
CA GLN A 118 15.69 4.61 -2.85
C GLN A 118 16.41 4.64 -1.48
N GLY A 119 17.49 3.87 -1.31
CA GLY A 119 18.31 3.89 -0.10
C GLY A 119 17.61 3.35 1.15
N ILE A 120 16.64 2.43 0.98
CA ILE A 120 16.00 1.67 2.06
C ILE A 120 16.87 0.42 2.33
N ASN A 121 18.09 0.66 2.80
CA ASN A 121 19.20 -0.31 2.78
C ASN A 121 19.80 -0.61 4.17
N THR A 122 19.18 -0.14 5.25
CA THR A 122 19.55 -0.50 6.63
C THR A 122 18.46 -1.39 7.24
N PRO A 123 18.78 -2.27 8.21
CA PRO A 123 17.78 -3.09 8.89
C PRO A 123 16.62 -2.28 9.46
N LYS A 124 16.88 -1.10 10.03
CA LYS A 124 15.85 -0.20 10.57
C LYS A 124 14.90 0.32 9.49
N ARG A 125 15.43 0.80 8.36
CA ARG A 125 14.64 1.30 7.23
C ARG A 125 13.82 0.19 6.60
N GLN A 126 14.43 -0.95 6.35
CA GLN A 126 13.77 -2.13 5.79
C GLN A 126 12.67 -2.65 6.72
N ALA A 127 12.94 -2.75 8.02
CA ALA A 127 11.94 -3.18 8.99
C ALA A 127 10.72 -2.26 9.02
N ALA A 128 10.94 -0.95 9.06
CA ALA A 128 9.86 0.02 9.07
C ALA A 128 9.07 0.01 7.75
N PHE A 129 9.76 -0.02 6.61
CA PHE A 129 9.12 -0.07 5.29
C PHE A 129 8.28 -1.33 5.10
N LEU A 130 8.86 -2.51 5.35
CA LEU A 130 8.16 -3.79 5.20
C LEU A 130 6.96 -3.91 6.14
N ALA A 131 7.05 -3.35 7.35
CA ALA A 131 5.93 -3.37 8.28
C ALA A 131 4.73 -2.56 7.79
N GLN A 132 4.98 -1.42 7.15
CA GLN A 132 3.92 -0.61 6.54
C GLN A 132 3.28 -1.37 5.38
N LEU A 133 4.10 -1.87 4.44
CA LEU A 133 3.64 -2.67 3.30
C LEU A 133 2.82 -3.89 3.74
N ALA A 134 3.30 -4.63 4.74
CA ALA A 134 2.61 -5.79 5.30
C ALA A 134 1.19 -5.42 5.78
N HIS A 135 1.05 -4.28 6.45
CA HIS A 135 -0.25 -3.81 6.89
C HIS A 135 -1.16 -3.43 5.71
N GLU A 136 -0.67 -2.60 4.78
CA GLU A 136 -1.49 -2.01 3.72
C GLU A 136 -2.05 -3.02 2.73
N SER A 137 -1.21 -3.99 2.36
CA SER A 137 -1.51 -4.93 1.29
C SER A 137 -2.03 -6.28 1.80
N GLY A 138 -2.21 -6.40 3.12
CA GLY A 138 -2.46 -7.67 3.79
C GLY A 138 -1.34 -8.66 3.49
N GLU A 139 -0.10 -8.31 3.84
CA GLU A 139 1.11 -9.10 3.61
C GLU A 139 1.39 -9.36 2.13
N LEU A 140 1.24 -8.33 1.29
CA LEU A 140 1.39 -8.37 -0.17
C LEU A 140 0.43 -9.36 -0.85
N LYS A 141 -0.61 -9.82 -0.14
CA LYS A 141 -1.64 -10.67 -0.72
C LYS A 141 -2.42 -9.94 -1.80
N TYR A 142 -2.66 -8.64 -1.64
CA TYR A 142 -3.42 -7.82 -2.57
C TYR A 142 -2.55 -6.69 -3.11
N MET A 143 -2.34 -6.68 -4.42
CA MET A 143 -1.70 -5.58 -5.17
C MET A 143 -2.71 -4.69 -5.87
N GLU A 144 -3.99 -5.05 -5.81
CA GLU A 144 -5.08 -4.26 -6.32
C GLU A 144 -6.23 -4.40 -5.33
N GLU A 145 -6.91 -3.29 -5.09
CA GLU A 145 -8.07 -3.27 -4.22
C GLU A 145 -9.21 -4.10 -4.82
N ILE A 146 -9.93 -4.83 -3.95
CA ILE A 146 -11.08 -5.64 -4.35
C ILE A 146 -12.30 -4.77 -4.67
N ALA A 147 -12.38 -3.55 -4.12
CA ALA A 147 -13.46 -2.63 -4.41
C ALA A 147 -13.41 -2.13 -5.86
N SER A 148 -14.56 -1.73 -6.39
CA SER A 148 -14.68 -1.19 -7.75
C SER A 148 -13.94 0.13 -7.93
N GLY A 149 -13.75 0.90 -6.86
CA GLY A 149 -13.25 2.28 -6.91
C GLY A 149 -14.33 3.33 -7.19
N SER A 150 -15.59 2.93 -7.43
CA SER A 150 -16.68 3.89 -7.68
C SER A 150 -16.90 4.87 -6.51
N ALA A 151 -16.54 4.47 -5.29
CA ALA A 151 -16.57 5.35 -4.11
C ALA A 151 -15.58 6.52 -4.19
N TYR A 152 -14.60 6.48 -5.10
CA TYR A 152 -13.65 7.56 -5.33
C TYR A 152 -14.11 8.53 -6.42
N GLU A 153 -15.24 8.27 -7.07
CA GLU A 153 -15.76 9.14 -8.14
C GLU A 153 -16.04 10.55 -7.62
N GLY A 154 -15.62 11.57 -8.37
CA GLY A 154 -15.84 12.98 -8.01
C GLY A 154 -15.05 13.50 -6.80
N ARG A 155 -14.15 12.68 -6.19
CA ARG A 155 -13.30 13.09 -5.06
C ARG A 155 -12.25 14.11 -5.50
N ARG A 156 -12.56 15.40 -5.32
CA ARG A 156 -11.70 16.53 -5.69
C ARG A 156 -10.37 16.55 -4.95
N ASP A 157 -10.35 16.13 -3.69
CA ASP A 157 -9.13 15.97 -2.89
C ASP A 157 -8.16 14.91 -3.45
N LEU A 158 -8.67 13.98 -4.26
CA LEU A 158 -7.89 12.97 -4.99
C LEU A 158 -7.60 13.35 -6.45
N GLY A 159 -8.03 14.55 -6.87
CA GLY A 159 -7.98 14.99 -8.25
C GLY A 159 -8.97 14.30 -9.19
N ASN A 160 -9.89 13.49 -8.65
CA ASN A 160 -10.91 12.78 -9.42
C ASN A 160 -12.00 13.77 -9.84
N THR A 161 -11.79 14.41 -10.98
CA THR A 161 -12.60 15.52 -11.48
C THR A 161 -13.23 15.22 -12.84
N GLN A 162 -12.84 14.11 -13.46
CA GLN A 162 -13.40 13.64 -14.73
C GLN A 162 -14.29 12.42 -14.48
N PRO A 163 -15.40 12.27 -15.23
CA PRO A 163 -16.24 11.09 -15.15
C PRO A 163 -15.44 9.79 -15.36
N GLY A 164 -15.60 8.84 -14.45
CA GLY A 164 -14.95 7.54 -14.46
C GLY A 164 -13.61 7.48 -13.72
N ASP A 165 -13.15 8.60 -13.14
CA ASP A 165 -11.90 8.69 -12.41
C ASP A 165 -11.85 7.76 -11.19
N GLY A 166 -12.98 7.54 -10.52
CA GLY A 166 -13.02 6.72 -9.33
C GLY A 166 -12.57 5.29 -9.60
N VAL A 167 -13.18 4.66 -10.61
CA VAL A 167 -12.84 3.29 -11.04
C VAL A 167 -11.47 3.24 -11.70
N ARG A 168 -11.15 4.22 -12.55
CA ARG A 168 -9.88 4.29 -13.28
C ARG A 168 -8.69 4.38 -12.33
N PHE A 169 -8.78 5.25 -11.31
CA PHE A 169 -7.71 5.52 -10.34
C PHE A 169 -8.01 4.96 -8.95
N LYS A 170 -8.60 3.76 -8.89
CA LYS A 170 -8.80 3.01 -7.64
C LYS A 170 -7.48 2.60 -6.97
N GLY A 171 -7.55 2.08 -5.74
CA GLY A 171 -6.40 1.66 -4.97
C GLY A 171 -5.59 0.54 -5.63
N ARG A 172 -4.30 0.78 -5.89
CA ARG A 172 -3.36 -0.21 -6.42
C ARG A 172 -2.00 -0.18 -5.76
N GLY A 173 -1.29 -1.28 -5.92
CA GLY A 173 0.04 -1.50 -5.39
C GLY A 173 0.06 -1.75 -3.88
N PRO A 174 1.26 -1.99 -3.34
CA PRO A 174 1.46 -2.38 -1.96
C PRO A 174 1.27 -1.22 -0.96
N ILE A 175 1.14 0.01 -1.46
CA ILE A 175 0.85 1.21 -0.66
C ILE A 175 -0.55 1.78 -0.94
N GLN A 176 -1.37 1.12 -1.77
CA GLN A 176 -2.72 1.58 -2.17
C GLN A 176 -2.73 3.02 -2.72
N LEU A 177 -2.03 3.25 -3.83
CA LEU A 177 -2.09 4.50 -4.58
C LEU A 177 -3.50 4.68 -5.17
N THR A 178 -4.16 5.79 -4.84
CA THR A 178 -5.56 6.07 -5.21
C THR A 178 -5.70 7.51 -5.65
N GLY A 179 -6.45 7.78 -6.72
CA GLY A 179 -6.78 9.13 -7.17
C GLY A 179 -5.92 9.65 -8.33
N ARG A 180 -6.56 10.30 -9.30
CA ARG A 180 -5.92 10.83 -10.51
C ARG A 180 -4.69 11.68 -10.21
N ALA A 181 -4.77 12.57 -9.22
CA ALA A 181 -3.65 13.44 -8.86
C ALA A 181 -2.40 12.64 -8.47
N ASN A 182 -2.61 11.54 -7.75
CA ASN A 182 -1.55 10.72 -7.17
C ASN A 182 -0.92 9.81 -8.21
N TYR A 183 -1.75 9.23 -9.09
CA TYR A 183 -1.28 8.52 -10.29
C TYR A 183 -0.47 9.44 -11.21
N ALA A 184 -0.92 10.68 -11.44
CA ALA A 184 -0.19 11.66 -12.24
C ALA A 184 1.15 12.06 -11.60
N ALA A 185 1.18 12.26 -10.28
CA ALA A 185 2.42 12.57 -9.54
C ALA A 185 3.44 11.42 -9.61
N ALA A 186 2.99 10.19 -9.36
CA ALA A 186 3.82 9.00 -9.47
C ALA A 186 4.31 8.80 -10.92
N SER A 187 3.43 9.01 -11.90
CA SER A 187 3.76 8.88 -13.32
C SER A 187 4.92 9.78 -13.71
N ARG A 188 4.84 11.07 -13.36
CA ARG A 188 5.91 12.04 -13.62
C ARG A 188 7.21 11.68 -12.89
N ALA A 189 7.12 11.31 -11.62
CA ALA A 189 8.31 11.05 -10.81
C ALA A 189 9.05 9.76 -11.22
N LEU A 190 8.33 8.76 -11.71
CA LEU A 190 8.89 7.45 -12.07
C LEU A 190 9.18 7.30 -13.57
N GLY A 191 8.66 8.21 -14.40
CA GLY A 191 8.74 8.09 -15.87
C GLY A 191 7.92 6.92 -16.42
N ILE A 192 6.81 6.57 -15.76
CA ILE A 192 5.92 5.46 -16.13
C ILE A 192 4.55 6.06 -16.43
N ASP A 193 3.91 5.72 -17.53
CA ASP A 193 2.59 6.25 -17.88
C ASP A 193 1.45 5.59 -17.06
N LEU A 194 1.31 6.03 -15.80
CA LEU A 194 0.25 5.56 -14.91
C LEU A 194 -1.07 6.31 -15.11
N VAL A 195 -1.10 7.34 -15.95
CA VAL A 195 -2.34 8.09 -16.25
C VAL A 195 -3.16 7.34 -17.29
N ASN A 196 -2.50 6.83 -18.34
CA ASN A 196 -3.15 6.02 -19.36
C ASN A 196 -3.15 4.53 -19.03
N HIS A 197 -2.18 4.05 -18.25
CA HIS A 197 -2.06 2.66 -17.82
C HIS A 197 -2.06 2.53 -16.28
N PRO A 198 -3.12 2.96 -15.57
CA PRO A 198 -3.17 2.91 -14.11
C PRO A 198 -3.12 1.48 -13.54
N GLU A 199 -3.53 0.46 -14.29
CA GLU A 199 -3.43 -0.95 -13.93
C GLU A 199 -1.99 -1.39 -13.62
N ARG A 200 -0.99 -0.77 -14.28
CA ARG A 200 0.43 -1.03 -14.04
C ARG A 200 0.82 -0.82 -12.59
N ALA A 201 0.13 0.04 -11.84
CA ALA A 201 0.42 0.25 -10.42
C ALA A 201 0.23 -1.02 -9.55
N ALA A 202 -0.48 -2.05 -10.06
CA ALA A 202 -0.60 -3.36 -9.41
C ALA A 202 0.52 -4.34 -9.79
N ASP A 203 1.30 -4.06 -10.83
CA ASP A 203 2.41 -4.92 -11.22
C ASP A 203 3.56 -4.80 -10.21
N PRO A 204 4.28 -5.88 -9.87
CA PRO A 204 5.33 -5.82 -8.86
C PRO A 204 6.47 -4.84 -9.17
N ASP A 205 6.93 -4.79 -10.44
CA ASP A 205 8.00 -3.91 -10.90
C ASP A 205 7.66 -2.42 -10.71
N VAL A 206 6.40 -2.05 -10.93
CA VAL A 206 5.91 -0.67 -10.80
C VAL A 206 5.42 -0.37 -9.38
N GLY A 207 4.65 -1.27 -8.78
CA GLY A 207 4.04 -1.09 -7.47
C GLY A 207 5.06 -0.88 -6.35
N PHE A 208 6.19 -1.61 -6.36
CA PHE A 208 7.26 -1.38 -5.38
C PHE A 208 8.01 -0.07 -5.63
N ARG A 209 8.18 0.36 -6.88
CA ARG A 209 8.75 1.67 -7.21
C ARG A 209 7.85 2.81 -6.75
N ILE A 210 6.53 2.67 -6.89
CA ILE A 210 5.54 3.61 -6.32
C ILE A 210 5.66 3.68 -4.79
N ALA A 211 5.72 2.53 -4.11
CA ALA A 211 5.80 2.51 -2.65
C ALA A 211 7.08 3.12 -2.10
N THR A 212 8.22 2.85 -2.74
CA THR A 212 9.52 3.41 -2.35
C THR A 212 9.66 4.89 -2.72
N TRP A 213 9.07 5.32 -3.85
CA TRP A 213 8.92 6.74 -4.18
C TRP A 213 8.14 7.48 -3.10
N PHE A 214 6.94 6.99 -2.75
CA PHE A 214 6.12 7.58 -1.69
C PHE A 214 6.91 7.65 -0.37
N TRP A 215 7.59 6.57 -0.01
CA TRP A 215 8.42 6.52 1.20
C TRP A 215 9.51 7.60 1.22
N LYS A 216 10.24 7.75 0.11
CA LYS A 216 11.30 8.74 -0.02
C LYS A 216 10.77 10.16 0.04
N THR A 217 9.73 10.48 -0.73
CA THR A 217 9.21 11.85 -0.81
C THR A 217 8.60 12.34 0.50
N HIS A 218 8.19 11.43 1.39
CA HIS A 218 7.69 11.76 2.72
C HIS A 218 8.80 11.75 3.80
N GLY A 219 10.07 11.59 3.41
CA GLY A 219 11.21 11.65 4.32
C GLY A 219 11.28 10.50 5.33
N LEU A 220 10.69 9.34 5.01
CA LEU A 220 10.46 8.29 6.01
C LEU A 220 11.72 7.50 6.39
N ASN A 221 12.79 7.57 5.60
CA ASN A 221 14.10 7.01 5.97
C ASN A 221 14.63 7.61 7.28
N GLN A 222 14.60 8.94 7.41
CA GLN A 222 15.12 9.62 8.61
C GLN A 222 14.34 9.22 9.87
N LEU A 223 13.01 9.12 9.75
CA LEU A 223 12.17 8.67 10.85
C LEU A 223 12.46 7.21 11.23
N ALA A 224 12.71 6.35 10.24
CA ALA A 224 13.06 4.95 10.49
C ALA A 224 14.40 4.83 11.20
N ASP A 225 15.40 5.63 10.81
CA ASP A 225 16.71 5.66 11.47
C ASP A 225 16.61 6.07 12.95
N GLN A 226 15.71 7.02 13.24
CA GLN A 226 15.37 7.48 14.59
C GLN A 226 14.48 6.52 15.39
N GLY A 227 13.95 5.46 14.75
CA GLY A 227 12.98 4.56 15.37
C GLY A 227 11.60 5.19 15.60
N ASN A 228 11.29 6.32 14.95
CA ASN A 228 10.02 7.04 15.10
C ASN A 228 8.91 6.42 14.21
N PHE A 229 8.55 5.18 14.50
CA PHE A 229 7.60 4.43 13.69
C PHE A 229 6.15 4.93 13.81
N SER A 230 5.81 5.58 14.93
CA SER A 230 4.51 6.22 15.12
C SER A 230 4.31 7.36 14.12
N GLU A 231 5.32 8.22 13.95
CA GLU A 231 5.28 9.30 12.96
C GLU A 231 5.27 8.78 11.52
N ILE A 232 5.99 7.69 11.23
CA ILE A 232 5.92 7.01 9.92
C ILE A 232 4.47 6.59 9.64
N THR A 233 3.81 5.97 10.63
CA THR A 233 2.40 5.56 10.52
C THR A 233 1.50 6.77 10.30
N HIS A 234 1.70 7.84 11.04
CA HIS A 234 0.94 9.08 10.89
C HIS A 234 1.06 9.66 9.48
N ARG A 235 2.27 9.76 8.93
CA ARG A 235 2.51 10.30 7.58
C ARG A 235 1.95 9.44 6.46
N ILE A 236 1.99 8.11 6.61
CA ILE A 236 1.45 7.19 5.61
C ILE A 236 -0.08 7.20 5.60
N ASN A 237 -0.70 7.33 6.77
CA ASN A 237 -2.13 7.09 6.95
C ASN A 237 -2.93 8.34 7.38
N GLY A 238 -2.30 9.51 7.47
CA GLY A 238 -2.94 10.74 7.97
C GLY A 238 -3.46 10.62 9.41
N GLY A 239 -2.96 9.64 10.17
CA GLY A 239 -3.51 9.22 11.46
C GLY A 239 -2.98 7.85 11.90
N TYR A 240 -3.39 7.39 13.08
CA TYR A 240 -2.83 6.18 13.72
C TYR A 240 -3.65 4.90 13.49
N ASN A 241 -4.52 4.89 12.47
CA ASN A 241 -5.35 3.72 12.19
C ASN A 241 -4.46 2.51 11.83
N GLY A 242 -4.76 1.37 12.46
CA GLY A 242 -3.99 0.14 12.29
C GLY A 242 -2.67 0.07 13.07
N ALA A 243 -2.35 1.06 13.91
CA ALA A 243 -1.08 1.15 14.65
C ALA A 243 -0.69 -0.16 15.37
N SER A 244 -1.61 -0.81 16.07
CA SER A 244 -1.31 -2.08 16.78
C SER A 244 -0.81 -3.18 15.84
N SER A 245 -1.40 -3.32 14.66
CA SER A 245 -0.95 -4.30 13.66
C SER A 245 0.33 -3.88 12.95
N ARG A 246 0.51 -2.59 12.65
CA ARG A 246 1.76 -2.05 12.08
C ARG A 246 2.94 -2.26 13.03
N ASN A 247 2.74 -1.95 14.31
CA ASN A 247 3.73 -2.18 15.37
C ASN A 247 4.10 -3.67 15.46
N ARG A 248 3.12 -4.58 15.38
CA ARG A 248 3.40 -6.02 15.36
C ARG A 248 4.31 -6.42 14.21
N TYR A 249 4.04 -5.97 12.98
CA TYR A 249 4.93 -6.26 11.85
C TYR A 249 6.30 -5.60 12.04
N TRP A 250 6.36 -4.40 12.61
CA TRP A 250 7.62 -3.70 12.84
C TRP A 250 8.50 -4.41 13.86
N GLU A 251 7.95 -4.87 14.99
CA GLU A 251 8.68 -5.67 15.98
C GLU A 251 9.20 -6.98 15.38
N THR A 252 8.36 -7.70 14.63
CA THR A 252 8.78 -8.92 13.92
C THR A 252 9.91 -8.61 12.94
N ALA A 253 9.79 -7.53 12.16
CA ALA A 253 10.79 -7.19 11.15
C ALA A 253 12.12 -6.77 11.78
N LYS A 254 12.13 -5.99 12.87
CA LYS A 254 13.35 -5.69 13.62
C LYS A 254 14.04 -6.97 14.10
N SER A 255 13.27 -7.88 14.72
CA SER A 255 13.79 -9.17 15.21
C SER A 255 14.38 -10.04 14.09
N VAL A 256 13.75 -10.07 12.91
CA VAL A 256 14.19 -10.88 11.76
C VAL A 256 15.41 -10.28 11.05
N LEU A 257 15.52 -8.96 10.99
CA LEU A 257 16.56 -8.25 10.24
C LEU A 257 17.76 -7.82 11.12
N GLY A 258 17.70 -8.03 12.44
CA GLY A 258 18.77 -7.67 13.37
C GLY A 258 18.84 -6.17 13.64
N GLY A 259 17.69 -5.49 13.70
CA GLY A 259 17.55 -4.06 13.95
C GLY A 259 17.30 -3.67 15.39
#